data_AF-A0A2D5PF99-F1
#
_entry.id   AF-A0A2D5PF99-F1
#
_cell.length_a   1.000
_cell.length_b   1.000
_cell.length_c   1.000
_cell.angle_alpha   90.00
_cell.angle_beta   90.00
_cell.angle_gamma   90.00
#
_symmetry.space_group_name_H-M   'P 1'
#
loop_
_entity.id
_entity.type
_entity.pdbx_description
1 polymer ?
#
loop_
_entity_poly.entity_id
_entity_poly.type
_entity_poly.pdbx_seq_one_letter_code
_entity_poly.pdbx_strand_id
1 'polypeptide(L)'
;MPKDGKIKFVVVSDLHAEVADASQDTRLLFGDGEFAKGIIDSFAKNASDVDYLICAGDISNQSRQGGLEAGWDFIKKLAQVSRAKGIFVVPGNHDHDSRLQENVYCPKHKMQHLIQDFPYEGYWDNTHFWAWNWNLTSYSDFNVVILNSSAFHGYSGEWAHGRVSHETSDQILKYLKSNKVEKKLFNILLTHHHPVRMDHVDAIEDYQSIDGGGYLIEKLQEAKVGPWMIVHGHKHFPDIKYGQSRSTSKPVIFSSGSLSARLYPAIRNRTNNQYYIVEIDCEETKRWRTVTGQFFTYEWTPVSGWRKSESNSLPCVGGFGAQLDVSSVLGELSRIFSDGRLVAKAEDLVSASNLIKYLMPEDIEVLSSELEQEGYLAEFMGNDFVEVGRNEI
;
A
#
# COMPACT_ATOMS: atom_id res chain seq x y z
N MET A 1 9.35 -14.01 -16.10
CA MET A 1 10.58 -13.71 -15.35
C MET A 1 10.51 -12.25 -14.93
N PRO A 2 10.67 -11.93 -13.64
CA PRO A 2 10.76 -10.56 -13.15
C PRO A 2 11.91 -9.81 -13.84
N LYS A 3 11.72 -8.52 -14.13
CA LYS A 3 12.80 -7.68 -14.66
C LYS A 3 13.76 -7.38 -13.51
N ASP A 4 15.05 -7.67 -13.70
CA ASP A 4 16.11 -7.47 -12.68
C ASP A 4 15.85 -8.16 -11.33
N GLY A 5 15.09 -9.27 -11.32
CA GLY A 5 14.76 -9.99 -10.08
C GLY A 5 13.74 -9.27 -9.18
N LYS A 6 13.08 -8.22 -9.67
CA LYS A 6 12.08 -7.45 -8.93
C LYS A 6 10.71 -7.48 -9.60
N ILE A 7 9.66 -7.43 -8.78
CA ILE A 7 8.29 -7.21 -9.25
C ILE A 7 7.84 -5.84 -8.76
N LYS A 8 7.37 -4.99 -9.67
CA LYS A 8 7.02 -3.60 -9.37
C LYS A 8 5.52 -3.37 -9.44
N PHE A 9 4.98 -2.74 -8.41
CA PHE A 9 3.58 -2.36 -8.30
C PHE A 9 3.50 -0.84 -8.21
N VAL A 10 2.60 -0.21 -8.95
CA VAL A 10 2.13 1.13 -8.57
C VAL A 10 0.92 0.98 -7.67
N VAL A 11 0.89 1.68 -6.53
CA VAL A 11 -0.18 1.60 -5.53
C VAL A 11 -0.85 2.97 -5.42
N VAL A 12 -2.17 2.97 -5.57
CA VAL A 12 -3.05 4.12 -5.35
C VAL A 12 -4.25 3.72 -4.50
N SER A 13 -4.90 4.71 -3.90
CA SER A 13 -6.17 4.52 -3.18
C SER A 13 -6.91 5.84 -3.07
N ASP A 14 -8.20 5.79 -2.74
CA ASP A 14 -9.01 6.93 -2.35
C ASP A 14 -8.93 8.04 -3.41
N LEU A 15 -9.32 7.66 -4.63
CA LEU A 15 -9.40 8.57 -5.77
C LEU A 15 -10.54 9.56 -5.58
N HIS A 16 -11.65 9.17 -4.96
CA HIS A 16 -12.85 9.99 -4.75
C HIS A 16 -13.21 10.79 -6.01
N ALA A 17 -13.24 10.12 -7.17
CA ALA A 17 -13.35 10.80 -8.44
C ALA A 17 -14.74 11.39 -8.65
N GLU A 18 -14.81 12.55 -9.31
CA GLU A 18 -16.05 13.28 -9.55
C GLU A 18 -16.04 13.97 -10.92
N VAL A 19 -17.20 14.00 -11.57
CA VAL A 19 -17.39 14.63 -12.91
C VAL A 19 -17.92 16.06 -12.79
N ALA A 20 -18.39 16.47 -11.60
CA ALA A 20 -18.86 17.82 -11.38
C ALA A 20 -17.71 18.85 -11.39
N ASP A 21 -18.03 20.09 -11.75
CA ASP A 21 -17.05 21.18 -11.85
C ASP A 21 -16.57 21.70 -10.48
N ALA A 22 -17.22 21.28 -9.39
CA ALA A 22 -16.82 21.64 -8.05
C ALA A 22 -17.16 20.53 -7.06
N SER A 23 -16.18 20.17 -6.22
CA SER A 23 -16.37 19.32 -5.04
C SER A 23 -15.54 19.86 -3.88
N GLN A 24 -16.05 19.69 -2.67
CA GLN A 24 -15.33 20.05 -1.44
C GLN A 24 -14.58 18.88 -0.83
N ASP A 25 -14.71 17.69 -1.41
CA ASP A 25 -14.18 16.44 -0.86
C ASP A 25 -13.02 15.87 -1.69
N THR A 26 -12.89 16.27 -2.96
CA THR A 26 -11.90 15.70 -3.88
C THR A 26 -11.17 16.77 -4.71
N ARG A 27 -9.98 16.42 -5.20
CA ARG A 27 -9.21 17.18 -6.19
C ARG A 27 -9.33 16.58 -7.60
N LEU A 28 -9.76 15.33 -7.72
CA LEU A 28 -9.89 14.65 -9.01
C LEU A 28 -11.25 14.97 -9.65
N LEU A 29 -11.33 16.19 -10.19
CA LEU A 29 -12.47 16.70 -10.95
C LEU A 29 -12.18 16.58 -12.45
N PHE A 30 -12.99 15.80 -13.17
CA PHE A 30 -12.79 15.60 -14.61
C PHE A 30 -13.28 16.76 -15.49
N GLY A 31 -14.01 17.73 -14.92
CA GLY A 31 -14.40 18.96 -15.62
C GLY A 31 -13.22 19.93 -15.87
N ASP A 32 -12.26 20.00 -14.94
CA ASP A 32 -11.07 20.87 -15.00
C ASP A 32 -9.84 20.14 -15.59
N GLY A 33 -9.65 18.88 -15.21
CA GLY A 33 -8.65 17.98 -15.81
C GLY A 33 -7.18 18.28 -15.47
N GLU A 34 -6.83 19.43 -14.90
CA GLU A 34 -5.44 19.78 -14.56
C GLU A 34 -4.82 18.80 -13.56
N PHE A 35 -5.54 18.50 -12.47
CA PHE A 35 -5.07 17.56 -11.44
C PHE A 35 -4.87 16.15 -12.01
N ALA A 36 -5.85 15.67 -12.80
CA ALA A 36 -5.80 14.37 -13.47
C ALA A 36 -4.62 14.27 -14.44
N LYS A 37 -4.39 15.33 -15.23
CA LYS A 37 -3.24 15.43 -16.14
C LYS A 37 -1.91 15.40 -15.38
N GLY A 38 -1.82 16.13 -14.27
CA GLY A 38 -0.63 16.12 -13.42
C GLY A 38 -0.28 14.73 -12.89
N ILE A 39 -1.28 13.91 -12.52
CA ILE A 39 -1.06 12.51 -12.14
C ILE A 39 -0.55 11.71 -13.33
N ILE A 40 -1.22 11.82 -14.49
CA ILE A 40 -0.82 11.09 -15.71
C ILE A 40 0.62 11.40 -16.11
N ASP A 41 0.99 12.68 -16.11
CA ASP A 41 2.35 13.13 -16.43
C ASP A 41 3.36 12.60 -15.42
N SER A 42 2.99 12.58 -14.13
CA SER A 42 3.81 12.01 -13.06
C SER A 42 4.00 10.50 -13.24
N PHE A 43 2.95 9.75 -13.59
CA PHE A 43 3.01 8.31 -13.85
C PHE A 43 3.87 8.00 -15.09
N ALA A 44 3.71 8.78 -16.17
CA ALA A 44 4.53 8.62 -17.37
C ALA A 44 6.02 8.84 -17.08
N LYS A 45 6.34 9.79 -16.21
CA LYS A 45 7.72 10.11 -15.81
C LYS A 45 8.31 9.07 -14.86
N ASN A 46 7.55 8.66 -13.84
CA ASN A 46 8.11 7.96 -12.68
C ASN A 46 7.71 6.48 -12.59
N ALA A 47 6.57 6.09 -13.17
CA ALA A 47 5.98 4.76 -13.03
C ALA A 47 5.81 4.03 -14.38
N SER A 48 6.59 4.37 -15.42
CA SER A 48 6.44 3.85 -16.79
C SER A 48 6.94 2.41 -17.02
N ASP A 49 7.47 1.76 -15.99
CA ASP A 49 8.04 0.41 -16.05
C ASP A 49 7.61 -0.43 -14.84
N VAL A 50 6.32 -0.38 -14.49
CA VAL A 50 5.73 -1.21 -13.42
C VAL A 50 5.06 -2.45 -14.01
N ASP A 51 5.03 -3.54 -13.25
CA ASP A 51 4.41 -4.79 -13.69
C ASP A 51 2.90 -4.78 -13.47
N TYR A 52 2.42 -4.18 -12.38
CA TYR A 52 1.01 -4.19 -11.98
C TYR A 52 0.59 -2.85 -11.37
N LEU A 53 -0.70 -2.55 -11.45
CA LEU A 53 -1.33 -1.44 -10.72
C LEU A 53 -2.24 -2.00 -9.62
N ILE A 54 -2.16 -1.45 -8.42
CA ILE A 54 -3.04 -1.73 -7.29
C ILE A 54 -3.86 -0.47 -7.00
N CYS A 55 -5.18 -0.60 -6.94
CA CYS A 55 -6.08 0.44 -6.46
C CYS A 55 -6.87 -0.08 -5.23
N ALA A 56 -6.57 0.45 -4.05
CA ALA A 56 -7.15 -0.01 -2.78
C ALA A 56 -8.51 0.63 -2.45
N GLY A 57 -9.34 0.92 -3.46
CA GLY A 57 -10.73 1.37 -3.30
C GLY A 57 -10.96 2.87 -3.20
N ASP A 58 -12.21 3.23 -2.93
CA ASP A 58 -12.77 4.58 -2.95
C ASP A 58 -12.48 5.29 -4.28
N ILE A 59 -12.97 4.68 -5.35
CA ILE A 59 -12.79 5.14 -6.73
C ILE A 59 -13.65 6.38 -6.99
N SER A 60 -14.89 6.37 -6.52
CA SER A 60 -15.88 7.42 -6.72
C SER A 60 -16.12 8.23 -5.46
N ASN A 61 -16.50 9.50 -5.61
CA ASN A 61 -16.99 10.28 -4.48
C ASN A 61 -18.46 9.94 -4.19
N GLN A 62 -18.77 9.51 -2.97
CA GLN A 62 -20.14 9.35 -2.45
C GLN A 62 -21.08 8.52 -3.35
N SER A 63 -20.60 7.41 -3.90
CA SER A 63 -21.34 6.46 -4.73
C SER A 63 -21.87 7.05 -6.05
N ARG A 64 -21.38 8.22 -6.46
CA ARG A 64 -21.83 8.90 -7.68
C ARG A 64 -21.46 8.07 -8.91
N GLN A 65 -22.46 7.72 -9.71
CA GLN A 65 -22.27 6.87 -10.90
C GLN A 65 -21.23 7.45 -11.87
N GLY A 66 -21.36 8.71 -12.25
CA GLY A 66 -20.41 9.32 -13.18
C GLY A 66 -18.99 9.37 -12.63
N GLY A 67 -18.84 9.55 -11.31
CA GLY A 67 -17.54 9.48 -10.64
C GLY A 67 -16.93 8.08 -10.69
N LEU A 68 -17.75 7.04 -10.52
CA LEU A 68 -17.30 5.65 -10.59
C LEU A 68 -16.85 5.26 -12.01
N GLU A 69 -17.63 5.61 -13.04
CA GLU A 69 -17.29 5.35 -14.45
C GLU A 69 -16.00 6.09 -14.83
N ALA A 70 -15.92 7.40 -14.56
CA ALA A 70 -14.75 8.21 -14.90
C ALA A 70 -13.51 7.81 -14.09
N GLY A 71 -13.68 7.49 -12.80
CA GLY A 71 -12.61 7.00 -11.94
C GLY A 71 -12.04 5.66 -12.41
N TRP A 72 -12.91 4.73 -12.84
CA TRP A 72 -12.46 3.45 -13.39
C TRP A 72 -11.72 3.61 -14.72
N ASP A 73 -12.23 4.45 -15.63
CA ASP A 73 -11.54 4.77 -16.87
C ASP A 73 -10.18 5.44 -16.62
N PHE A 74 -10.10 6.28 -15.58
CA PHE A 74 -8.85 6.88 -15.16
C PHE A 74 -7.85 5.86 -14.62
N ILE A 75 -8.29 4.88 -13.80
CA ILE A 75 -7.41 3.78 -13.35
C ILE A 75 -6.86 2.99 -14.53
N LYS A 76 -7.71 2.64 -15.51
CA LYS A 76 -7.26 1.98 -16.76
C LYS A 76 -6.27 2.84 -17.54
N LYS A 77 -6.48 4.16 -17.56
CA LYS A 77 -5.55 5.10 -18.17
C LYS A 77 -4.19 5.13 -17.46
N LEU A 78 -4.17 5.14 -16.13
CA LEU A 78 -2.94 5.06 -15.34
C LEU A 78 -2.20 3.76 -15.61
N ALA A 79 -2.91 2.63 -15.64
CA ALA A 79 -2.34 1.32 -15.98
C ALA A 79 -1.73 1.30 -17.39
N GLN A 80 -2.40 1.92 -18.37
CA GLN A 80 -1.87 2.04 -19.73
C GLN A 80 -0.57 2.86 -19.78
N VAL A 81 -0.54 4.01 -19.09
CA VAL A 81 0.62 4.92 -19.07
C VAL A 81 1.79 4.30 -18.30
N SER A 82 1.50 3.54 -17.24
CA SER A 82 2.49 2.82 -16.45
C SER A 82 2.95 1.51 -17.10
N ARG A 83 2.29 1.09 -18.19
CA ARG A 83 2.50 -0.18 -18.91
C ARG A 83 2.28 -1.41 -18.02
N ALA A 84 1.43 -1.27 -17.01
CA ALA A 84 1.04 -2.36 -16.14
C ALA A 84 0.39 -3.49 -16.96
N LYS A 85 0.78 -4.73 -16.64
CA LYS A 85 0.26 -5.96 -17.26
C LYS A 85 -1.09 -6.39 -16.70
N GLY A 86 -1.48 -5.82 -15.56
CA GLY A 86 -2.74 -6.10 -14.90
C GLY A 86 -3.07 -5.07 -13.82
N ILE A 87 -4.35 -5.04 -13.46
CA ILE A 87 -4.91 -4.15 -12.44
C ILE A 87 -5.49 -5.03 -11.33
N PHE A 88 -5.11 -4.74 -10.09
CA PHE A 88 -5.76 -5.27 -8.90
C PHE A 88 -6.56 -4.16 -8.26
N VAL A 89 -7.87 -4.35 -8.12
CA VAL A 89 -8.74 -3.32 -7.58
C VAL A 89 -9.77 -3.93 -6.65
N VAL A 90 -10.15 -3.18 -5.64
CA VAL A 90 -11.23 -3.50 -4.71
C VAL A 90 -12.14 -2.28 -4.61
N PRO A 91 -13.47 -2.43 -4.40
CA PRO A 91 -14.31 -1.30 -4.07
C PRO A 91 -14.04 -0.81 -2.64
N GLY A 92 -14.17 0.50 -2.44
CA GLY A 92 -14.20 1.10 -1.11
C GLY A 92 -15.62 1.44 -0.64
N ASN A 93 -15.72 2.08 0.53
CA ASN A 93 -17.02 2.44 1.11
C ASN A 93 -17.70 3.60 0.36
N HIS A 94 -16.95 4.49 -0.27
CA HIS A 94 -17.51 5.53 -1.13
C HIS A 94 -17.94 5.01 -2.50
N ASP A 95 -17.61 3.76 -2.88
CA ASP A 95 -18.10 3.14 -4.11
C ASP A 95 -19.47 2.46 -3.94
N HIS A 96 -19.80 2.10 -2.70
CA HIS A 96 -21.10 1.58 -2.31
C HIS A 96 -22.06 2.72 -1.98
N ASP A 97 -23.36 2.52 -2.20
CA ASP A 97 -24.39 3.40 -1.62
C ASP A 97 -24.54 3.11 -0.13
N SER A 98 -23.48 3.38 0.62
CA SER A 98 -23.31 3.09 2.05
C SER A 98 -24.37 3.75 2.92
N ARG A 99 -24.98 4.84 2.42
CA ARG A 99 -25.94 5.68 3.14
C ARG A 99 -27.35 5.60 2.56
N LEU A 100 -27.59 4.72 1.59
CA LEU A 100 -28.88 4.50 0.92
C LEU A 100 -29.47 5.80 0.34
N GLN A 101 -28.62 6.68 -0.18
CA GLN A 101 -29.03 8.00 -0.67
C GLN A 101 -29.77 7.91 -2.01
N GLU A 102 -29.59 6.82 -2.75
CA GLU A 102 -30.14 6.69 -4.10
C GLU A 102 -31.34 5.75 -4.20
N ASN A 103 -31.97 5.39 -3.07
CA ASN A 103 -33.15 4.51 -3.01
C ASN A 103 -32.98 3.16 -3.73
N VAL A 104 -31.75 2.63 -3.77
CA VAL A 104 -31.46 1.32 -4.39
C VAL A 104 -31.59 0.23 -3.33
N TYR A 105 -32.32 -0.85 -3.64
CA TYR A 105 -32.50 -1.98 -2.72
C TYR A 105 -31.20 -2.75 -2.40
N CYS A 106 -30.15 -2.56 -3.20
CA CYS A 106 -28.84 -3.20 -3.03
C CYS A 106 -27.72 -2.15 -3.15
N PRO A 107 -26.97 -1.87 -2.07
CA PRO A 107 -25.87 -0.90 -2.06
C PRO A 107 -24.74 -1.16 -3.07
N LYS A 108 -24.65 -2.40 -3.57
CA LYS A 108 -23.63 -2.85 -4.54
C LYS A 108 -24.08 -2.78 -5.99
N HIS A 109 -25.38 -2.57 -6.23
CA HIS A 109 -26.00 -2.79 -7.54
C HIS A 109 -25.26 -2.05 -8.66
N LYS A 110 -24.89 -0.80 -8.41
CA LYS A 110 -24.13 0.03 -9.35
C LYS A 110 -22.82 -0.61 -9.77
N MET A 111 -21.96 -0.98 -8.81
CA MET A 111 -20.67 -1.59 -9.14
C MET A 111 -20.83 -2.93 -9.87
N GLN A 112 -21.88 -3.70 -9.56
CA GLN A 112 -22.14 -4.99 -10.20
C GLN A 112 -22.62 -4.88 -11.64
N HIS A 113 -23.26 -3.77 -12.02
CA HIS A 113 -23.99 -3.67 -13.28
C HIS A 113 -23.54 -2.52 -14.19
N LEU A 114 -22.95 -1.45 -13.65
CA LEU A 114 -22.48 -0.31 -14.44
C LEU A 114 -21.13 -0.60 -15.10
N ILE A 115 -20.26 -1.36 -14.43
CA ILE A 115 -18.90 -1.64 -14.90
C ILE A 115 -18.70 -3.15 -14.99
N GLN A 116 -18.70 -3.67 -16.21
CA GLN A 116 -18.71 -5.12 -16.47
C GLN A 116 -17.41 -5.83 -16.08
N ASP A 117 -16.27 -5.13 -16.17
CA ASP A 117 -14.92 -5.63 -15.93
C ASP A 117 -14.40 -5.33 -14.51
N PHE A 118 -15.28 -4.94 -13.59
CA PHE A 118 -14.92 -4.56 -12.23
C PHE A 118 -15.43 -5.54 -11.16
N PRO A 119 -14.59 -5.95 -10.19
CA PRO A 119 -13.14 -5.70 -10.13
C PRO A 119 -12.30 -6.66 -11.00
N TYR A 120 -12.95 -7.60 -11.70
CA TYR A 120 -12.32 -8.59 -12.56
C TYR A 120 -12.87 -8.54 -13.99
N GLU A 121 -11.99 -8.64 -14.98
CA GLU A 121 -12.38 -8.77 -16.40
C GLU A 121 -13.09 -10.11 -16.68
N GLY A 122 -12.71 -11.18 -15.96
CA GLY A 122 -13.26 -12.52 -16.14
C GLY A 122 -14.63 -12.69 -15.51
N TYR A 123 -15.63 -13.12 -16.31
CA TYR A 123 -17.00 -13.32 -15.84
C TYR A 123 -17.12 -14.21 -14.58
N TRP A 124 -16.38 -15.33 -14.55
CA TRP A 124 -16.44 -16.27 -13.43
C TRP A 124 -15.79 -15.71 -12.17
N ASP A 125 -14.64 -15.05 -12.31
CA ASP A 125 -13.94 -14.39 -11.22
C ASP A 125 -14.76 -13.25 -10.64
N ASN A 126 -15.38 -12.47 -11.52
CA ASN A 126 -16.25 -11.37 -11.11
C ASN A 126 -17.50 -11.88 -10.38
N THR A 127 -18.14 -12.92 -10.91
CA THR A 127 -19.29 -13.58 -10.27
C THR A 127 -18.91 -14.15 -8.90
N HIS A 128 -17.76 -14.82 -8.80
CA HIS A 128 -17.28 -15.37 -7.54
C HIS A 128 -17.03 -14.26 -6.52
N PHE A 129 -16.33 -13.19 -6.92
CA PHE A 129 -16.06 -12.04 -6.08
C PHE A 129 -17.33 -11.42 -5.52
N TRP A 130 -18.33 -11.16 -6.36
CA TRP A 130 -19.57 -10.54 -5.90
C TRP A 130 -20.44 -11.47 -5.05
N ALA A 131 -20.38 -12.79 -5.29
CA ALA A 131 -21.11 -13.77 -4.51
C ALA A 131 -20.49 -14.01 -3.12
N TRP A 132 -19.16 -14.04 -3.03
CA TRP A 132 -18.43 -14.42 -1.82
C TRP A 132 -17.71 -13.26 -1.14
N ASN A 133 -17.71 -12.07 -1.75
CA ASN A 133 -16.99 -10.87 -1.31
C ASN A 133 -15.46 -11.00 -1.33
N TRP A 134 -14.92 -12.04 -1.95
CA TRP A 134 -13.49 -12.20 -2.17
C TRP A 134 -13.24 -13.07 -3.40
N ASN A 135 -12.04 -12.98 -3.97
CA ASN A 135 -11.55 -13.93 -4.96
C ASN A 135 -10.01 -14.04 -4.89
N LEU A 136 -9.45 -15.13 -5.42
CA LEU A 136 -8.01 -15.35 -5.51
C LEU A 136 -7.57 -15.45 -6.96
N THR A 137 -6.54 -14.69 -7.33
CA THR A 137 -5.82 -14.83 -8.61
C THR A 137 -4.41 -15.31 -8.36
N SER A 138 -3.96 -16.34 -9.10
CA SER A 138 -2.61 -16.89 -9.00
C SER A 138 -1.75 -16.46 -10.18
N TYR A 139 -0.53 -16.02 -9.88
CA TYR A 139 0.53 -15.74 -10.84
C TYR A 139 1.68 -16.73 -10.66
N SER A 140 2.72 -16.62 -11.50
CA SER A 140 3.91 -17.47 -11.40
C SER A 140 4.54 -17.39 -10.01
N ASP A 141 4.76 -16.16 -9.53
CA ASP A 141 5.59 -15.88 -8.35
C ASP A 141 4.76 -15.54 -7.11
N PHE A 142 3.50 -15.13 -7.26
CA PHE A 142 2.66 -14.68 -6.15
C PHE A 142 1.18 -15.03 -6.33
N ASN A 143 0.43 -15.01 -5.22
CA ASN A 143 -1.04 -15.02 -5.26
C ASN A 143 -1.57 -13.65 -4.82
N VAL A 144 -2.76 -13.29 -5.28
CA VAL A 144 -3.50 -12.09 -4.83
C VAL A 144 -4.88 -12.52 -4.37
N VAL A 145 -5.21 -12.20 -3.12
CA VAL A 145 -6.56 -12.27 -2.58
C VAL A 145 -7.12 -10.86 -2.59
N ILE A 146 -8.19 -10.63 -3.35
CA ILE A 146 -8.94 -9.38 -3.32
C ILE A 146 -10.16 -9.59 -2.44
N LEU A 147 -10.34 -8.76 -1.43
CA LEU A 147 -11.40 -8.85 -0.42
C LEU A 147 -12.20 -7.55 -0.37
N ASN A 148 -13.50 -7.64 -0.65
CA ASN A 148 -14.43 -6.53 -0.43
C ASN A 148 -14.72 -6.36 1.08
N SER A 149 -13.90 -5.57 1.78
CA SER A 149 -14.18 -5.21 3.18
C SER A 149 -15.38 -4.28 3.34
N SER A 150 -15.83 -3.63 2.26
CA SER A 150 -17.03 -2.78 2.24
C SER A 150 -18.30 -3.57 1.90
N ALA A 151 -18.23 -4.90 1.87
CA ALA A 151 -19.31 -5.76 1.41
C ALA A 151 -20.64 -5.61 2.17
N PHE A 152 -20.59 -5.11 3.40
CA PHE A 152 -21.78 -4.95 4.24
C PHE A 152 -22.24 -3.49 4.34
N HIS A 153 -21.57 -2.56 3.66
CA HIS A 153 -21.98 -1.17 3.63
C HIS A 153 -23.38 -0.99 3.05
N GLY A 154 -24.15 -0.06 3.64
CA GLY A 154 -25.56 0.18 3.32
C GLY A 154 -26.53 -0.80 4.00
N TYR A 155 -26.02 -1.76 4.78
CA TYR A 155 -26.84 -2.59 5.66
C TYR A 155 -26.63 -2.18 7.12
N SER A 156 -27.69 -1.75 7.81
CA SER A 156 -27.62 -1.40 9.24
C SER A 156 -26.50 -0.38 9.55
N GLY A 157 -25.78 -0.52 10.67
CA GLY A 157 -24.69 0.37 11.08
C GLY A 157 -23.33 0.13 10.40
N GLU A 158 -23.27 -0.76 9.40
CA GLU A 158 -22.02 -1.20 8.75
C GLU A 158 -21.38 -0.12 7.86
N TRP A 159 -22.01 1.05 7.71
CA TRP A 159 -21.42 2.16 6.96
C TRP A 159 -20.19 2.77 7.65
N ALA A 160 -19.98 2.47 8.94
CA ALA A 160 -18.96 3.10 9.78
C ALA A 160 -17.63 2.33 9.86
N HIS A 161 -17.56 1.09 9.37
CA HIS A 161 -16.37 0.24 9.47
C HIS A 161 -16.36 -0.84 8.38
N GLY A 162 -15.17 -1.37 8.07
CA GLY A 162 -15.08 -2.57 7.23
C GLY A 162 -15.54 -3.82 7.98
N ARG A 163 -15.90 -4.88 7.26
CA ARG A 163 -16.21 -6.19 7.86
C ARG A 163 -15.68 -7.35 7.03
N VAL A 164 -15.14 -8.34 7.73
CA VAL A 164 -14.93 -9.70 7.22
C VAL A 164 -15.48 -10.68 8.24
N SER A 165 -16.43 -11.53 7.84
CA SER A 165 -16.93 -12.54 8.77
C SER A 165 -15.89 -13.63 9.00
N HIS A 166 -16.02 -14.34 10.13
CA HIS A 166 -15.16 -15.50 10.40
C HIS A 166 -15.37 -16.60 9.35
N GLU A 167 -16.61 -16.79 8.87
CA GLU A 167 -16.93 -17.75 7.82
C GLU A 167 -16.18 -17.44 6.52
N THR A 168 -16.11 -16.17 6.12
CA THR A 168 -15.33 -15.74 4.94
C THR A 168 -13.84 -15.99 5.16
N SER A 169 -13.31 -15.68 6.33
CA SER A 169 -11.90 -15.93 6.68
C SER A 169 -11.56 -17.43 6.66
N ASP A 170 -12.45 -18.27 7.19
CA ASP A 170 -12.31 -19.72 7.19
C ASP A 170 -12.45 -20.30 5.78
N GLN A 171 -13.32 -19.73 4.95
CA GLN A 171 -13.45 -20.09 3.54
C GLN A 171 -12.16 -19.80 2.77
N ILE A 172 -11.57 -18.61 2.96
CA ILE A 172 -10.28 -18.23 2.38
C ILE A 172 -9.20 -19.21 2.83
N LEU A 173 -9.07 -19.48 4.14
CA LEU A 173 -8.11 -20.45 4.67
C LEU A 173 -8.27 -21.83 4.02
N LYS A 174 -9.51 -22.35 3.97
CA LYS A 174 -9.80 -23.66 3.38
C LYS A 174 -9.40 -23.71 1.91
N TYR A 175 -9.64 -22.64 1.16
CA TYR A 175 -9.25 -22.55 -0.24
C TYR A 175 -7.72 -22.49 -0.40
N LEU A 176 -7.04 -21.66 0.39
CA LEU A 176 -5.58 -21.55 0.38
C LEU A 176 -4.87 -22.87 0.77
N LYS A 177 -5.49 -23.69 1.65
CA LYS A 177 -4.98 -25.02 2.01
C LYS A 177 -5.36 -26.12 1.01
N SER A 178 -6.18 -25.82 0.00
CA SER A 178 -6.58 -26.82 -0.98
C SER A 178 -5.44 -27.15 -1.95
N ASN A 179 -5.56 -28.28 -2.65
CA ASN A 179 -4.61 -28.67 -3.70
C ASN A 179 -4.66 -27.78 -4.96
N LYS A 180 -5.55 -26.78 -4.99
CA LYS A 180 -5.65 -25.81 -6.10
C LYS A 180 -4.71 -24.62 -5.93
N VAL A 181 -4.19 -24.41 -4.72
CA VAL A 181 -3.33 -23.26 -4.41
C VAL A 181 -1.93 -23.77 -4.12
N GLU A 182 -0.99 -23.29 -4.91
CA GLU A 182 0.42 -23.55 -4.69
C GLU A 182 1.01 -22.55 -3.70
N LYS A 183 2.01 -23.00 -2.95
CA LYS A 183 2.87 -22.09 -2.20
C LYS A 183 3.63 -21.20 -3.19
N LYS A 184 3.58 -19.90 -2.97
CA LYS A 184 4.25 -18.89 -3.81
C LYS A 184 5.35 -18.17 -3.03
N LEU A 185 6.12 -17.35 -3.75
CA LEU A 185 7.21 -16.56 -3.18
C LEU A 185 6.68 -15.56 -2.15
N PHE A 186 5.56 -14.94 -2.46
CA PHE A 186 4.77 -14.10 -1.56
C PHE A 186 3.30 -14.12 -1.97
N ASN A 187 2.47 -13.46 -1.18
CA ASN A 187 1.04 -13.31 -1.42
C ASN A 187 0.64 -11.87 -1.10
N ILE A 188 -0.40 -11.36 -1.77
CA ILE A 188 -0.98 -10.05 -1.52
C ILE A 188 -2.42 -10.23 -1.02
N LEU A 189 -2.78 -9.61 0.09
CA LEU A 189 -4.18 -9.30 0.41
C LEU A 189 -4.44 -7.85 0.00
N LEU A 190 -5.42 -7.63 -0.88
CA LEU A 190 -5.93 -6.31 -1.23
C LEU A 190 -7.32 -6.12 -0.61
N THR A 191 -7.48 -5.05 0.16
CA THR A 191 -8.75 -4.65 0.81
C THR A 191 -8.81 -3.13 0.86
N HIS A 192 -10.01 -2.54 0.99
CA HIS A 192 -10.10 -1.10 1.18
C HIS A 192 -9.85 -0.67 2.63
N HIS A 193 -10.66 -1.16 3.58
CA HIS A 193 -10.47 -0.87 4.99
C HIS A 193 -9.21 -1.54 5.55
N HIS A 194 -8.62 -0.90 6.55
CA HIS A 194 -7.46 -1.37 7.30
C HIS A 194 -7.81 -2.55 8.23
N PRO A 195 -7.08 -3.67 8.16
CA PRO A 195 -7.35 -4.86 8.98
C PRO A 195 -6.84 -4.74 10.43
N VAL A 196 -6.01 -3.73 10.70
CA VAL A 196 -5.43 -3.44 12.02
C VAL A 196 -5.69 -1.97 12.31
N ARG A 197 -6.16 -1.68 13.52
CA ARG A 197 -6.41 -0.31 13.98
C ARG A 197 -5.20 0.60 13.76
N MET A 198 -5.51 1.86 13.45
CA MET A 198 -4.57 2.94 13.23
C MET A 198 -4.86 4.07 14.23
N ASP A 199 -4.91 3.72 15.53
CA ASP A 199 -5.24 4.65 16.63
C ASP A 199 -4.27 5.86 16.72
N HIS A 200 -3.10 5.80 16.10
CA HIS A 200 -2.14 6.91 16.03
C HIS A 200 -2.49 7.96 14.95
N VAL A 201 -3.43 7.65 14.05
CA VAL A 201 -3.82 8.55 12.95
C VAL A 201 -4.84 9.58 13.42
N ASP A 202 -5.84 9.15 14.18
CA ASP A 202 -6.84 10.05 14.73
C ASP A 202 -6.61 10.24 16.23
N ALA A 203 -6.99 11.39 16.80
CA ALA A 203 -6.82 11.67 18.24
C ALA A 203 -7.79 10.88 19.15
N ILE A 204 -8.54 9.93 18.57
CA ILE A 204 -9.61 9.13 19.18
C ILE A 204 -9.40 7.67 18.74
N GLU A 205 -9.90 6.72 19.52
CA GLU A 205 -9.96 5.30 19.14
C GLU A 205 -10.49 5.10 17.70
N ASP A 206 -9.85 4.18 16.97
CA ASP A 206 -10.18 3.87 15.59
C ASP A 206 -11.28 2.81 15.48
N TYR A 207 -12.50 3.29 15.19
CA TYR A 207 -13.68 2.44 14.97
C TYR A 207 -13.90 2.05 13.51
N GLN A 208 -13.05 2.50 12.58
CA GLN A 208 -13.26 2.30 11.15
C GLN A 208 -12.56 1.05 10.58
N SER A 209 -11.70 0.41 11.39
CA SER A 209 -10.98 -0.80 11.00
C SER A 209 -11.92 -1.97 10.67
N ILE A 210 -11.43 -2.95 9.91
CA ILE A 210 -12.19 -4.17 9.63
C ILE A 210 -12.55 -4.91 10.92
N ASP A 211 -13.84 -5.06 11.19
CA ASP A 211 -14.33 -6.05 12.16
C ASP A 211 -14.04 -7.46 11.63
N GLY A 212 -13.31 -8.26 12.42
CA GLY A 212 -12.73 -9.55 12.02
C GLY A 212 -11.33 -9.48 11.38
N GLY A 213 -10.72 -8.28 11.25
CA GLY A 213 -9.42 -8.10 10.58
C GLY A 213 -8.27 -8.90 11.20
N GLY A 214 -8.19 -8.94 12.54
CA GLY A 214 -7.19 -9.74 13.25
C GLY A 214 -7.34 -11.25 13.01
N TYR A 215 -8.58 -11.74 12.99
CA TYR A 215 -8.88 -13.15 12.70
C TYR A 215 -8.48 -13.50 11.26
N LEU A 216 -8.79 -12.63 10.29
CA LEU A 216 -8.37 -12.79 8.90
C LEU A 216 -6.84 -12.90 8.78
N ILE A 217 -6.08 -11.99 9.41
CA ILE A 217 -4.62 -12.01 9.39
C ILE A 217 -4.06 -13.31 9.99
N GLU A 218 -4.65 -13.82 11.06
CA GLU A 218 -4.29 -15.12 11.63
C GLU A 218 -4.52 -16.25 10.61
N LYS A 219 -5.69 -16.25 9.94
CA LYS A 219 -6.05 -17.27 8.95
C LYS A 219 -5.16 -17.26 7.70
N LEU A 220 -4.80 -16.09 7.19
CA LEU A 220 -3.87 -15.98 6.07
C LEU A 220 -2.50 -16.60 6.39
N GLN A 221 -2.00 -16.38 7.61
CA GLN A 221 -0.73 -16.95 8.07
C GLN A 221 -0.85 -18.46 8.33
N GLU A 222 -1.98 -18.94 8.85
CA GLU A 222 -2.26 -20.36 9.09
C GLU A 222 -2.20 -21.20 7.80
N ALA A 223 -2.48 -20.59 6.64
CA ALA A 223 -2.44 -21.26 5.34
C ALA A 223 -1.02 -21.70 4.91
N LYS A 224 0.04 -21.04 5.40
CA LYS A 224 1.45 -21.35 5.10
C LYS A 224 1.79 -21.40 3.59
N VAL A 225 1.09 -20.62 2.78
CA VAL A 225 1.28 -20.50 1.31
C VAL A 225 2.34 -19.48 0.89
N GLY A 226 3.09 -18.93 1.84
CA GLY A 226 4.12 -17.91 1.63
C GLY A 226 3.94 -16.70 2.56
N PRO A 227 4.89 -15.77 2.58
CA PRO A 227 4.75 -14.50 3.31
C PRO A 227 3.67 -13.62 2.67
N TRP A 228 3.13 -12.68 3.43
CA TRP A 228 2.02 -11.82 3.03
C TRP A 228 2.40 -10.35 3.05
N MET A 229 2.01 -9.64 1.99
CA MET A 229 1.84 -8.19 1.99
C MET A 229 0.34 -7.90 2.00
N ILE A 230 -0.09 -6.94 2.79
CA ILE A 230 -1.47 -6.51 2.90
C ILE A 230 -1.51 -5.04 2.49
N VAL A 231 -2.25 -4.73 1.44
CA VAL A 231 -2.39 -3.36 0.91
C VAL A 231 -3.80 -2.89 1.18
N HIS A 232 -3.94 -1.70 1.77
CA HIS A 232 -5.23 -1.08 2.02
C HIS A 232 -5.22 0.44 1.83
N GLY A 233 -6.40 1.06 1.94
CA GLY A 233 -6.64 2.50 1.85
C GLY A 233 -7.45 3.02 3.03
N HIS A 234 -8.51 3.80 2.72
CA HIS A 234 -9.58 4.26 3.62
C HIS A 234 -9.20 5.39 4.59
N LYS A 235 -8.09 5.24 5.32
CA LYS A 235 -7.69 6.26 6.31
C LYS A 235 -7.09 7.51 5.70
N HIS A 236 -6.79 7.47 4.40
CA HIS A 236 -6.07 8.52 3.67
C HIS A 236 -4.68 8.83 4.26
N PHE A 237 -4.23 8.07 5.26
CA PHE A 237 -2.99 8.26 5.98
C PHE A 237 -2.02 7.15 5.59
N PRO A 238 -0.87 7.52 5.00
CA PRO A 238 0.10 6.54 4.54
C PRO A 238 0.92 6.02 5.71
N ASP A 239 1.11 4.70 5.73
CA ASP A 239 1.78 4.00 6.82
C ASP A 239 2.31 2.65 6.30
N ILE A 240 3.39 2.16 6.89
CA ILE A 240 3.91 0.82 6.63
C ILE A 240 4.39 0.20 7.94
N LYS A 241 3.89 -0.99 8.25
CA LYS A 241 4.24 -1.68 9.49
C LYS A 241 4.21 -3.19 9.35
N TYR A 242 4.84 -3.87 10.29
CA TYR A 242 4.68 -5.31 10.42
C TYR A 242 3.39 -5.64 11.20
N GLY A 243 2.57 -6.52 10.64
CA GLY A 243 1.40 -7.06 11.33
C GLY A 243 1.79 -8.10 12.38
N GLN A 244 0.83 -8.41 13.25
CA GLN A 244 0.99 -9.45 14.27
C GLN A 244 1.12 -10.83 13.63
N SER A 245 2.03 -11.64 14.17
CA SER A 245 2.34 -12.97 13.66
C SER A 245 2.73 -13.91 14.79
N ARG A 246 2.27 -15.16 14.70
CA ARG A 246 2.78 -16.29 15.51
C ARG A 246 3.97 -17.01 14.86
N SER A 247 4.34 -16.59 13.65
CA SER A 247 5.46 -17.12 12.87
C SER A 247 6.59 -16.08 12.76
N THR A 248 7.77 -16.50 12.29
CA THR A 248 8.89 -15.59 12.01
C THR A 248 8.64 -14.67 10.81
N SER A 249 7.72 -15.03 9.92
CA SER A 249 7.34 -14.22 8.76
C SER A 249 6.17 -13.31 9.14
N LYS A 250 6.47 -12.09 9.59
CA LYS A 250 5.44 -11.08 9.86
C LYS A 250 4.86 -10.56 8.55
N PRO A 251 3.53 -10.43 8.40
CA PRO A 251 2.96 -9.80 7.22
C PRO A 251 3.36 -8.31 7.17
N VAL A 252 3.66 -7.80 5.99
CA VAL A 252 3.85 -6.35 5.77
C VAL A 252 2.48 -5.73 5.53
N ILE A 253 2.10 -4.70 6.28
CA ILE A 253 0.85 -3.96 6.10
C ILE A 253 1.20 -2.59 5.55
N PHE A 254 0.67 -2.26 4.38
CA PHE A 254 0.90 -1.03 3.65
C PHE A 254 -0.42 -0.25 3.51
N SER A 255 -0.51 0.87 4.21
CA SER A 255 -1.61 1.83 4.11
C SER A 255 -1.29 2.83 3.01
N SER A 256 -2.09 2.84 1.95
CA SER A 256 -2.02 3.85 0.91
C SER A 256 -2.67 5.14 1.41
N GLY A 257 -1.95 6.25 1.33
CA GLY A 257 -2.54 7.57 1.40
C GLY A 257 -3.51 7.80 0.24
N SER A 258 -4.30 8.87 0.35
CA SER A 258 -5.27 9.20 -0.69
C SER A 258 -4.61 9.87 -1.90
N LEU A 259 -4.99 9.43 -3.11
CA LEU A 259 -4.51 10.03 -4.35
C LEU A 259 -5.07 11.43 -4.58
N SER A 260 -6.30 11.72 -4.13
CA SER A 260 -6.93 13.00 -4.48
C SER A 260 -7.91 13.59 -3.46
N ALA A 261 -8.30 12.85 -2.42
CA ALA A 261 -9.23 13.35 -1.42
C ALA A 261 -8.66 14.61 -0.75
N ARG A 262 -9.54 15.56 -0.45
CA ARG A 262 -9.20 16.68 0.40
C ARG A 262 -9.09 16.18 1.83
N LEU A 263 -7.88 16.25 2.37
CA LEU A 263 -7.55 15.68 3.67
C LEU A 263 -8.28 16.42 4.80
N TYR A 264 -8.81 15.64 5.73
CA TYR A 264 -9.58 16.14 6.86
C TYR A 264 -8.66 16.73 7.96
N PRO A 265 -9.18 17.57 8.88
CA PRO A 265 -8.37 18.37 9.78
C PRO A 265 -7.32 17.62 10.62
N ALA A 266 -7.58 16.36 11.01
CA ALA A 266 -6.66 15.60 11.85
C ALA A 266 -5.39 15.15 11.11
N ILE A 267 -5.43 15.03 9.77
CA ILE A 267 -4.31 14.53 8.96
C ILE A 267 -3.79 15.53 7.92
N ARG A 268 -4.53 16.61 7.61
CA ARG A 268 -4.18 17.57 6.55
C ARG A 268 -2.82 18.26 6.68
N ASN A 269 -2.25 18.29 7.89
CA ASN A 269 -0.94 18.88 8.18
C ASN A 269 0.14 17.81 8.43
N ARG A 270 -0.22 16.52 8.32
CA ARG A 270 0.67 15.38 8.60
C ARG A 270 1.01 14.59 7.34
N THR A 271 0.17 14.67 6.32
CA THR A 271 0.37 14.00 5.04
C THR A 271 -0.17 14.83 3.88
N ASN A 272 0.14 14.40 2.67
CA ASN A 272 -0.29 14.98 1.40
C ASN A 272 -1.02 13.93 0.57
N ASN A 273 -1.60 14.32 -0.57
CA ASN A 273 -2.06 13.34 -1.53
C ASN A 273 -0.89 12.60 -2.15
N GLN A 274 -0.95 11.27 -2.25
CA GLN A 274 0.21 10.44 -2.55
C GLN A 274 -0.11 9.24 -3.45
N TYR A 275 0.93 8.73 -4.13
CA TYR A 275 0.97 7.39 -4.72
C TYR A 275 2.35 6.77 -4.52
N TYR A 276 2.43 5.46 -4.72
CA TYR A 276 3.63 4.69 -4.38
C TYR A 276 4.05 3.79 -5.53
N ILE A 277 5.36 3.59 -5.67
CA ILE A 277 5.91 2.46 -6.42
C ILE A 277 6.49 1.51 -5.38
N VAL A 278 5.97 0.29 -5.32
CA VAL A 278 6.45 -0.77 -4.42
C VAL A 278 7.21 -1.79 -5.25
N GLU A 279 8.45 -2.04 -4.90
CA GLU A 279 9.31 -3.04 -5.52
C GLU A 279 9.54 -4.20 -4.55
N ILE A 280 9.13 -5.41 -4.94
CA ILE A 280 9.42 -6.64 -4.19
C ILE A 280 10.66 -7.29 -4.80
N ASP A 281 11.70 -7.46 -3.99
CA ASP A 281 12.93 -8.15 -4.35
C ASP A 281 12.71 -9.67 -4.20
N CYS A 282 12.73 -10.39 -5.32
CA CYS A 282 12.37 -11.80 -5.31
C CYS A 282 13.43 -12.68 -4.64
N GLU A 283 14.71 -12.35 -4.80
CA GLU A 283 15.79 -13.14 -4.23
C GLU A 283 15.89 -12.93 -2.72
N GLU A 284 15.74 -11.68 -2.26
CA GLU A 284 15.75 -11.37 -0.84
C GLU A 284 14.47 -11.90 -0.16
N THR A 285 13.31 -11.79 -0.80
CA THR A 285 12.06 -12.41 -0.29
C THR A 285 12.23 -13.93 -0.11
N LYS A 286 12.89 -14.59 -1.06
CA LYS A 286 13.18 -16.02 -1.00
C LYS A 286 14.18 -16.36 0.11
N ARG A 287 15.23 -15.57 0.25
CA ARG A 287 16.30 -15.71 1.25
C ARG A 287 15.74 -15.60 2.67
N TRP A 288 15.00 -14.52 2.94
CA TRP A 288 14.49 -14.20 4.27
C TRP A 288 13.15 -14.86 4.59
N ARG A 289 12.45 -15.37 3.57
CA ARG A 289 11.10 -15.96 3.70
C ARG A 289 10.08 -14.98 4.29
N THR A 290 10.28 -13.70 4.03
CA THR A 290 9.38 -12.59 4.35
C THR A 290 9.25 -11.72 3.10
N VAL A 291 8.20 -10.93 2.96
CA VAL A 291 8.10 -10.01 1.83
C VAL A 291 9.15 -8.92 2.02
N THR A 292 10.13 -8.84 1.12
CA THR A 292 11.27 -7.92 1.22
C THR A 292 11.36 -7.03 -0.01
N GLY A 293 11.59 -5.74 0.20
CA GLY A 293 11.56 -4.77 -0.89
C GLY A 293 11.69 -3.32 -0.45
N GLN A 294 11.41 -2.42 -1.38
CA GLN A 294 11.44 -0.98 -1.18
C GLN A 294 10.16 -0.35 -1.70
N PHE A 295 9.83 0.83 -1.19
CA PHE A 295 8.81 1.69 -1.75
C PHE A 295 9.38 3.06 -2.09
N PHE A 296 8.78 3.71 -3.08
CA PHE A 296 9.08 5.06 -3.52
C PHE A 296 7.80 5.88 -3.45
N THR A 297 7.83 6.97 -2.70
CA THR A 297 6.64 7.79 -2.45
C THR A 297 6.68 9.06 -3.28
N TYR A 298 5.58 9.32 -3.96
CA TYR A 298 5.33 10.57 -4.67
C TYR A 298 4.16 11.29 -4.03
N GLU A 299 4.29 12.59 -3.85
CA GLU A 299 3.27 13.44 -3.24
C GLU A 299 2.89 14.60 -4.15
N TRP A 300 1.67 15.08 -4.00
CA TRP A 300 1.21 16.31 -4.60
C TRP A 300 1.28 17.46 -3.61
N THR A 301 1.79 18.60 -4.06
CA THR A 301 1.74 19.88 -3.33
C THR A 301 1.14 20.98 -4.20
N PRO A 302 0.50 22.01 -3.63
CA PRO A 302 0.00 23.15 -4.40
C PRO A 302 1.09 23.92 -5.16
N VAL A 303 2.32 23.91 -4.66
CA VAL A 303 3.43 24.71 -5.22
C VAL A 303 4.14 23.99 -6.36
N SER A 304 4.42 22.69 -6.19
CA SER A 304 5.27 21.93 -7.12
C SER A 304 4.50 20.89 -7.94
N GLY A 305 3.21 20.71 -7.69
CA GLY A 305 2.46 19.57 -8.22
C GLY A 305 3.03 18.25 -7.67
N TRP A 306 3.10 17.23 -8.52
CA TRP A 306 3.62 15.91 -8.16
C TRP A 306 5.15 15.86 -8.12
N ARG A 307 5.70 15.44 -6.98
CA ARG A 307 7.14 15.31 -6.72
C ARG A 307 7.45 14.10 -5.84
N LYS A 308 8.73 13.79 -5.63
CA LYS A 308 9.14 12.83 -4.59
C LYS A 308 8.73 13.37 -3.22
N SER A 309 8.29 12.50 -2.32
CA SER A 309 7.75 12.94 -1.04
C SER A 309 8.80 13.52 -0.11
N GLU A 310 8.47 14.65 0.50
CA GLU A 310 9.18 15.24 1.65
C GLU A 310 8.31 15.14 2.91
N SER A 311 7.28 14.28 2.89
CA SER A 311 6.35 14.13 4.01
C SER A 311 6.99 13.38 5.16
N ASN A 312 6.63 13.79 6.38
CA ASN A 312 6.98 13.06 7.60
C ASN A 312 6.19 11.76 7.78
N SER A 313 5.18 11.48 6.94
CA SER A 313 4.35 10.26 7.07
C SER A 313 5.03 9.04 6.44
N LEU A 314 5.28 9.06 5.12
CA LEU A 314 6.19 8.14 4.47
C LEU A 314 7.27 8.92 3.71
N PRO A 315 8.57 8.53 3.86
CA PRO A 315 9.67 9.20 3.17
C PRO A 315 9.64 8.94 1.65
N CYS A 316 10.47 9.67 0.90
CA CYS A 316 10.58 9.46 -0.55
C CYS A 316 10.99 8.04 -0.93
N VAL A 317 11.79 7.37 -0.11
CA VAL A 317 12.24 6.00 -0.26
C VAL A 317 12.22 5.35 1.11
N GLY A 318 11.67 4.14 1.19
CA GLY A 318 11.71 3.31 2.39
C GLY A 318 11.91 1.84 2.03
N GLY A 319 12.40 1.04 2.98
CA GLY A 319 12.53 -0.41 2.87
C GLY A 319 11.44 -1.16 3.64
N PHE A 320 11.38 -2.47 3.42
CA PHE A 320 10.65 -3.41 4.27
C PHE A 320 11.21 -4.82 4.13
N GLY A 321 11.01 -5.64 5.17
CA GLY A 321 11.33 -7.06 5.18
C GLY A 321 12.73 -7.42 5.67
N ALA A 322 13.59 -6.46 6.01
CA ALA A 322 14.79 -6.73 6.81
C ALA A 322 14.51 -6.52 8.31
N GLN A 323 15.30 -7.19 9.12
CA GLN A 323 15.37 -6.96 10.56
C GLN A 323 16.62 -6.13 10.85
N LEU A 324 16.47 -5.10 11.68
CA LEU A 324 17.60 -4.29 12.13
C LEU A 324 18.64 -5.14 12.87
N ASP A 325 19.88 -5.08 12.40
CA ASP A 325 21.08 -5.64 13.04
C ASP A 325 22.12 -4.52 13.19
N VAL A 326 21.99 -3.77 14.29
CA VAL A 326 22.87 -2.64 14.61
C VAL A 326 24.33 -3.07 14.69
N SER A 327 24.61 -4.26 15.24
CA SER A 327 25.97 -4.78 15.39
C SER A 327 26.66 -5.00 14.04
N SER A 328 25.93 -5.52 13.05
CA SER A 328 26.45 -5.66 11.68
C SER A 328 26.76 -4.30 11.05
N VAL A 329 25.89 -3.30 11.23
CA VAL A 329 26.11 -1.94 10.71
C VAL A 329 27.33 -1.29 11.37
N LEU A 330 27.43 -1.34 12.70
CA LEU A 330 28.57 -0.81 13.46
C LEU A 330 29.89 -1.50 13.08
N GLY A 331 29.85 -2.81 12.82
CA GLY A 331 31.01 -3.56 12.33
C GLY A 331 31.52 -3.05 10.98
N GLU A 332 30.61 -2.80 10.03
CA GLU A 332 30.97 -2.22 8.73
C GLU A 332 31.48 -0.77 8.86
N LEU A 333 30.83 0.07 9.67
CA LEU A 333 31.30 1.43 9.92
C LEU A 333 32.70 1.41 10.56
N SER A 334 32.93 0.56 11.58
CA SER A 334 34.23 0.43 12.23
C SER A 334 35.34 0.04 11.25
N ARG A 335 35.02 -0.80 10.25
CA ARG A 335 35.94 -1.17 9.16
C ARG A 335 36.23 0.02 8.25
N ILE A 336 35.21 0.81 7.90
CA ILE A 336 35.35 2.01 7.05
C ILE A 336 36.23 3.07 7.73
N PHE A 337 36.05 3.28 9.03
CA PHE A 337 36.81 4.25 9.83
C PHE A 337 38.15 3.71 10.38
N SER A 338 38.60 2.54 9.91
CA SER A 338 39.82 1.89 10.41
C SER A 338 41.13 2.60 10.03
N ASP A 339 41.10 3.44 8.99
CA ASP A 339 42.24 4.25 8.55
C ASP A 339 42.38 5.59 9.29
N GLY A 340 41.51 5.84 10.28
CA GLY A 340 41.53 7.06 11.10
C GLY A 340 40.85 8.26 10.44
N ARG A 341 40.16 8.10 9.29
CA ARG A 341 39.30 9.17 8.77
C ARG A 341 38.22 9.53 9.79
N LEU A 342 37.70 10.76 9.72
CA LEU A 342 36.62 11.25 10.58
C LEU A 342 35.26 11.31 9.87
N VAL A 343 35.27 11.32 8.53
CA VAL A 343 34.06 11.42 7.70
C VAL A 343 34.15 10.39 6.57
N ALA A 344 33.06 9.69 6.32
CA ALA A 344 32.87 8.79 5.18
C ALA A 344 31.68 9.29 4.36
N LYS A 345 31.81 9.28 3.03
CA LYS A 345 30.74 9.70 2.11
C LYS A 345 30.02 8.49 1.53
N ALA A 346 28.88 8.71 0.87
CA ALA A 346 28.06 7.66 0.25
C ALA A 346 28.87 6.59 -0.51
N GLU A 347 29.91 6.99 -1.24
CA GLU A 347 30.79 6.08 -2.01
C GLU A 347 31.57 5.10 -1.13
N ASP A 348 31.96 5.50 0.08
CA ASP A 348 32.61 4.66 1.08
C ASP A 348 31.61 3.76 1.82
N LEU A 349 30.34 4.17 1.86
CA LEU A 349 29.28 3.61 2.71
C LEU A 349 28.40 2.57 2.01
N VAL A 350 28.79 2.12 0.81
CA VAL A 350 28.01 1.18 -0.01
C VAL A 350 27.73 -0.14 0.74
N SER A 351 28.73 -0.70 1.45
CA SER A 351 28.52 -1.96 2.18
C SER A 351 27.56 -1.79 3.36
N ALA A 352 27.67 -0.70 4.11
CA ALA A 352 26.77 -0.38 5.20
C ALA A 352 25.35 -0.07 4.69
N SER A 353 25.22 0.66 3.59
CA SER A 353 23.92 0.99 2.96
C SER A 353 23.18 -0.28 2.51
N ASN A 354 23.90 -1.28 2.00
CA ASN A 354 23.30 -2.57 1.65
C ASN A 354 22.67 -3.32 2.84
N LEU A 355 23.16 -3.09 4.08
CA LEU A 355 22.59 -3.70 5.29
C LEU A 355 21.27 -3.06 5.69
N ILE A 356 21.08 -1.79 5.37
CA ILE A 356 19.92 -1.00 5.81
C ILE A 356 18.87 -0.82 4.72
N LYS A 357 19.19 -1.18 3.47
CA LYS A 357 18.37 -0.99 2.25
C LYS A 357 16.89 -1.37 2.40
N TYR A 358 16.61 -2.42 3.18
CA TYR A 358 15.27 -3.01 3.34
C TYR A 358 14.69 -2.83 4.75
N LEU A 359 15.24 -1.90 5.54
CA LEU A 359 14.69 -1.54 6.85
C LEU A 359 13.45 -0.65 6.71
N MET A 360 12.52 -0.76 7.65
CA MET A 360 11.39 0.16 7.71
C MET A 360 11.88 1.57 8.10
N PRO A 361 11.13 2.65 7.78
CA PRO A 361 11.47 3.99 8.23
C PRO A 361 11.70 4.09 9.76
N GLU A 362 10.85 3.46 10.56
CA GLU A 362 11.01 3.42 12.02
C GLU A 362 12.31 2.72 12.46
N ASP A 363 12.74 1.67 11.74
CA ASP A 363 14.01 0.98 12.03
C ASP A 363 15.23 1.86 11.71
N ILE A 364 15.12 2.76 10.73
CA ILE A 364 16.17 3.76 10.42
C ILE A 364 16.27 4.80 11.54
N GLU A 365 15.15 5.25 12.11
CA GLU A 365 15.14 6.18 13.25
C GLU A 365 15.82 5.56 14.48
N VAL A 366 15.51 4.29 14.76
CA VAL A 366 16.17 3.52 15.82
C VAL A 366 17.66 3.39 15.54
N LEU A 367 18.04 2.98 14.32
CA LEU A 367 19.45 2.88 13.94
C LEU A 367 20.20 4.20 14.12
N SER A 368 19.62 5.32 13.69
CA SER A 368 20.22 6.64 13.86
C SER A 368 20.51 6.95 15.33
N SER A 369 19.55 6.66 16.22
CA SER A 369 19.70 6.89 17.66
C SER A 369 20.77 5.99 18.30
N GLU A 370 20.92 4.76 17.83
CA GLU A 370 21.96 3.82 18.30
C GLU A 370 23.35 4.20 17.77
N LEU A 371 23.45 4.64 16.51
CA LEU A 371 24.70 5.13 15.93
C LEU A 371 25.24 6.34 16.69
N GLU A 372 24.36 7.29 17.05
CA GLU A 372 24.73 8.47 17.85
C GLU A 372 25.30 8.09 19.22
N GLN A 373 24.72 7.09 19.88
CA GLN A 373 25.22 6.58 21.17
C GLN A 373 26.61 5.96 21.05
N GLU A 374 26.91 5.34 19.91
CA GLU A 374 28.22 4.74 19.59
C GLU A 374 29.21 5.77 18.99
N GLY A 375 28.85 7.05 18.97
CA GLY A 375 29.71 8.15 18.53
C GLY A 375 29.74 8.37 17.02
N TYR A 376 28.74 7.88 16.28
CA TYR A 376 28.56 8.15 14.85
C TYR A 376 27.42 9.12 14.61
N LEU A 377 27.64 10.15 13.80
CA LEU A 377 26.60 11.05 13.30
C LEU A 377 26.30 10.68 11.85
N ALA A 378 25.09 10.17 11.57
CA ALA A 378 24.73 9.69 10.24
C ALA A 378 23.65 10.57 9.59
N GLU A 379 23.88 10.96 8.34
CA GLU A 379 22.86 11.55 7.48
C GLU A 379 22.30 10.46 6.55
N PHE A 380 20.98 10.34 6.49
CA PHE A 380 20.27 9.36 5.66
C PHE A 380 19.46 10.04 4.56
N MET A 381 19.36 9.39 3.41
CA MET A 381 18.37 9.69 2.39
C MET A 381 17.54 8.43 2.13
N GLY A 382 16.42 8.30 2.83
CA GLY A 382 15.65 7.05 2.85
C GLY A 382 16.45 5.95 3.54
N ASN A 383 16.77 4.88 2.81
CA ASN A 383 17.51 3.71 3.30
C ASN A 383 18.97 3.67 2.84
N ASP A 384 19.54 4.83 2.51
CA ASP A 384 20.94 4.94 2.12
C ASP A 384 21.66 5.95 3.03
N PHE A 385 22.91 5.64 3.38
CA PHE A 385 23.76 6.61 4.04
C PHE A 385 24.28 7.65 3.04
N VAL A 386 24.13 8.93 3.37
CA VAL A 386 24.68 10.05 2.59
C VAL A 386 26.07 10.38 3.08
N GLU A 387 26.21 10.55 4.38
CA GLU A 387 27.45 10.88 5.07
C GLU A 387 27.40 10.31 6.48
N VAL A 388 28.54 9.85 6.98
CA VAL A 388 28.70 9.46 8.38
C VAL A 388 29.95 10.15 8.92
N GLY A 389 29.81 10.84 10.04
CA GLY A 389 30.90 11.38 10.85
C GLY A 389 31.15 10.51 12.07
N ARG A 390 32.40 10.45 12.53
CA ARG A 390 32.78 9.82 13.81
C ARG A 390 33.25 10.90 14.78
N ASN A 391 32.63 10.95 15.95
CA ASN A 391 33.07 11.84 17.03
C ASN A 391 34.41 11.33 17.58
N GLU A 392 35.37 12.24 17.78
CA GLU A 392 36.54 11.95 18.60
C GLU A 392 36.07 11.83 20.05
N ILE A 393 36.19 10.62 20.63
CA ILE A 393 35.98 10.37 22.07
C ILE A 393 37.30 10.55 22.81
#